data_AF-A0A1V2PGP4-F1
#
_entry.id   AF-A0A1V2PGP4-F1
#
_cell.length_a   1.000
_cell.length_b   1.000
_cell.length_c   1.000
_cell.angle_alpha   90.00
_cell.angle_beta   90.00
_cell.angle_gamma   90.00
#
_symmetry.space_group_name_H-M   'P 1'
#
loop_
_entity.id
_entity.type
_entity.pdbx_description
1 polymer ?
#
loop_
_entity_poly.entity_id
_entity_poly.type
_entity_poly.pdbx_seq_one_letter_code
_entity_poly.pdbx_strand_id
1 'polypeptide(L)'
;MVATYLLPVKTALLLFPVIVLLVMLPVAVVSYRRRGRAGGWATVVFYCFLFYLLAAVMQTVIPLPRDPELYCATQTYASSPQLRPFYFVEVVEQRARGRWSPGALMRNPALWTTALNVVLLLPLGFFLRYMSGVRFVAATAIGFGTSLLFELTQLTGLWFVYPCAYRLFSVDDLILNTAGASMGWLLAGPLRRLLPRLEAERDRRRYAERVTPSRRLFALLTDAVGFAALVAFVLGLFTLFGGVPPRGPIIVMLALIWFLLVPTFTGATPGKRAMLLRIERTDGHRAGPISLAARYGILLSPLWLLWIALSVDEWDVFARPEQLLIPAGAVVSVFVVVVWTPLAVFFGHESAPYERLTRTVNVAVVRDRDKVAG
;
A
#
# COMPACT_ATOMS: atom_id res chain seq x y z
N MET A 1 15.10 -1.90 29.11
CA MET A 1 15.85 -1.69 27.85
C MET A 1 15.04 -2.05 26.61
N VAL A 2 14.44 -3.25 26.49
CA VAL A 2 13.70 -3.65 25.27
C VAL A 2 12.46 -2.78 24.99
N ALA A 3 11.72 -2.36 26.02
CA ALA A 3 10.49 -1.57 25.88
C ALA A 3 10.66 -0.28 25.06
N THR A 4 11.79 0.42 25.20
CA THR A 4 12.08 1.67 24.47
C THR A 4 12.23 1.45 22.97
N TYR A 5 12.75 0.29 22.54
CA TYR A 5 12.89 -0.07 21.12
C TYR A 5 11.60 -0.66 20.53
N LEU A 6 10.64 -1.07 21.36
CA LEU A 6 9.39 -1.66 20.89
C LEU A 6 8.34 -0.62 20.51
N LEU A 7 8.39 0.59 21.08
CA LEU A 7 7.41 1.63 20.78
C LEU A 7 7.40 2.01 19.29
N PRO A 8 8.55 2.28 18.63
CA PRO A 8 8.57 2.60 17.21
C PRO A 8 8.02 1.46 16.33
N VAL A 9 8.40 0.22 16.64
CA VAL A 9 7.93 -0.97 15.90
C VAL A 9 6.44 -1.17 16.06
N LYS A 10 5.89 -0.97 17.26
CA LYS A 10 4.44 -1.01 17.50
C LYS A 10 3.70 0.08 16.71
N THR A 11 4.23 1.31 16.70
CA THR A 11 3.65 2.39 15.89
C THR A 11 3.68 2.05 14.41
N ALA A 12 4.79 1.52 13.90
CA ALA A 12 4.88 1.05 12.51
C ALA A 12 3.86 -0.05 12.20
N LEU A 13 3.69 -1.03 13.09
CA LEU A 13 2.70 -2.10 12.95
C LEU A 13 1.26 -1.56 12.86
N LEU A 14 0.93 -0.55 13.68
CA LEU A 14 -0.39 0.08 13.70
C LEU A 14 -0.66 0.93 12.46
N LEU A 15 0.34 1.66 11.97
CA LEU A 15 0.22 2.51 10.78
C LEU A 15 0.28 1.71 9.47
N PHE A 16 0.94 0.55 9.47
CA PHE A 16 1.18 -0.23 8.25
C PHE A 16 -0.10 -0.57 7.46
N PRO A 17 -1.20 -1.05 8.07
CA PRO A 17 -2.45 -1.30 7.34
C PRO A 17 -3.01 -0.06 6.63
N VAL A 18 -2.89 1.12 7.25
CA VAL A 18 -3.35 2.40 6.67
C VAL A 18 -2.49 2.74 5.46
N ILE A 19 -1.17 2.64 5.58
CA ILE A 19 -0.24 2.88 4.46
C ILE A 19 -0.51 1.88 3.33
N VAL A 20 -0.71 0.60 3.63
CA VAL A 20 -1.06 -0.43 2.64
C VAL A 20 -2.36 -0.06 1.92
N LEU A 21 -3.40 0.35 2.64
CA LEU A 21 -4.67 0.76 2.05
C LEU A 21 -4.50 1.94 1.08
N LEU A 22 -3.65 2.92 1.42
CA LEU A 22 -3.36 4.08 0.57
C LEU A 22 -2.61 3.68 -0.72
N VAL A 23 -1.62 2.80 -0.61
CA VAL A 23 -0.75 2.44 -1.75
C VAL A 23 -1.22 1.23 -2.54
N MET A 24 -2.14 0.41 -2.02
CA MET A 24 -2.49 -0.87 -2.65
C MET A 24 -3.05 -0.71 -4.07
N LEU A 25 -3.84 0.33 -4.33
CA LEU A 25 -4.42 0.59 -5.65
C LEU A 25 -3.37 1.02 -6.67
N PRO A 26 -2.56 2.08 -6.44
CA PRO A 26 -1.51 2.43 -7.39
C PRO A 26 -0.49 1.29 -7.58
N VAL A 27 -0.15 0.56 -6.51
CA VAL A 27 0.73 -0.62 -6.58
C VAL A 27 0.08 -1.73 -7.42
N ALA A 28 -1.21 -1.99 -7.26
CA ALA A 28 -1.93 -2.97 -8.08
C ALA A 28 -1.93 -2.56 -9.56
N VAL A 29 -2.22 -1.30 -9.88
CA VAL A 29 -2.18 -0.77 -11.26
C VAL A 29 -0.80 -1.01 -11.88
N VAL A 30 0.27 -0.61 -11.19
CA VAL A 30 1.64 -0.80 -11.67
C VAL A 30 1.97 -2.30 -11.80
N SER A 31 1.54 -3.12 -10.83
CA SER A 31 1.81 -4.56 -10.81
C SER A 31 1.12 -5.30 -11.95
N TYR A 32 -0.15 -5.01 -12.25
CA TYR A 32 -0.84 -5.60 -13.40
C TYR A 32 -0.22 -5.14 -14.73
N ARG A 33 0.18 -3.86 -14.84
CA ARG A 33 0.82 -3.34 -16.05
C ARG A 33 2.22 -3.87 -16.29
N ARG A 34 2.99 -4.15 -15.23
CA ARG A 34 4.36 -4.67 -15.34
C ARG A 34 4.46 -6.20 -15.34
N ARG A 35 3.61 -6.89 -14.58
CA ARG A 35 3.71 -8.34 -14.29
C ARG A 35 2.46 -9.15 -14.63
N GLY A 36 1.35 -8.53 -15.04
CA GLY A 36 0.07 -9.22 -15.26
C GLY A 36 -0.61 -9.74 -13.98
N ARG A 37 -0.02 -9.54 -12.79
CA ARG A 37 -0.59 -9.93 -11.48
C ARG A 37 -0.21 -8.95 -10.37
N ALA A 38 -1.12 -8.75 -9.42
CA ALA A 38 -0.86 -7.96 -8.21
C ALA A 38 -0.47 -8.78 -6.97
N GLY A 39 -0.46 -10.12 -7.03
CA GLY A 39 -0.02 -11.01 -5.95
C GLY A 39 1.36 -11.62 -6.20
N GLY A 40 1.71 -12.67 -5.43
CA GLY A 40 2.94 -13.47 -5.59
C GLY A 40 4.17 -12.89 -4.91
N TRP A 41 5.33 -13.55 -5.08
CA TRP A 41 6.54 -13.25 -4.31
C TRP A 41 7.02 -11.80 -4.44
N ALA A 42 6.98 -11.22 -5.64
CA ALA A 42 7.33 -9.81 -5.85
C ALA A 42 6.48 -8.84 -5.02
N THR A 43 5.21 -9.16 -4.80
CA THR A 43 4.30 -8.34 -3.97
C THR A 43 4.62 -8.51 -2.49
N VAL A 44 4.92 -9.73 -2.03
CA VAL A 44 5.37 -9.98 -0.64
C VAL A 44 6.63 -9.18 -0.34
N VAL A 45 7.64 -9.27 -1.21
CA VAL A 45 8.90 -8.54 -1.08
C VAL A 45 8.66 -7.03 -1.02
N PHE A 46 7.78 -6.51 -1.88
CA PHE A 46 7.42 -5.08 -1.88
C PHE A 46 6.80 -4.63 -0.55
N TYR A 47 5.82 -5.38 -0.02
CA TYR A 47 5.17 -5.01 1.25
C TYR A 47 6.09 -5.21 2.46
N CYS A 48 6.99 -6.19 2.43
CA CYS A 48 8.05 -6.32 3.42
C CYS A 48 8.99 -5.10 3.38
N PHE A 49 9.39 -4.64 2.19
CA PHE A 49 10.21 -3.45 2.03
C PHE A 49 9.48 -2.19 2.52
N LEU A 50 8.19 -2.06 2.21
CA LEU A 50 7.37 -0.95 2.67
C LEU A 50 7.25 -0.91 4.20
N PHE A 51 6.99 -2.06 4.83
CA PHE A 51 6.97 -2.18 6.29
C PHE A 51 8.33 -1.82 6.89
N TYR A 52 9.41 -2.31 6.30
CA TYR A 52 10.77 -1.97 6.70
C TYR A 52 11.02 -0.45 6.68
N LEU A 53 10.69 0.22 5.58
CA LEU A 53 10.88 1.67 5.46
C LEU A 53 10.08 2.42 6.54
N LEU A 54 8.83 2.02 6.76
CA LEU A 54 8.01 2.60 7.82
C LEU A 54 8.63 2.37 9.21
N ALA A 55 9.08 1.16 9.50
CA ALA A 55 9.72 0.82 10.77
C ALA A 55 11.03 1.62 10.98
N ALA A 56 11.85 1.78 9.93
CA ALA A 56 13.07 2.56 9.99
C ALA A 56 12.78 4.05 10.30
N VAL A 57 11.81 4.65 9.62
CA VAL A 57 11.39 6.04 9.89
C VAL A 57 10.81 6.18 11.29
N MET A 58 9.96 5.25 11.73
CA MET A 58 9.44 5.30 13.10
C MET A 58 10.57 5.18 14.12
N GLN A 59 11.57 4.32 13.88
CA GLN A 59 12.71 4.14 14.77
C GLN A 59 13.54 5.42 14.91
N THR A 60 13.69 6.19 13.83
CA THR A 60 14.48 7.43 13.83
C THR A 60 13.73 8.60 14.45
N VAL A 61 12.41 8.64 14.31
CA VAL A 61 11.56 9.75 14.79
C VAL A 61 11.07 9.57 16.23
N ILE A 62 10.73 8.35 16.65
CA ILE A 62 10.08 8.07 17.94
C ILE A 62 11.11 7.74 19.03
N PRO A 63 10.98 8.28 20.27
CA PRO A 63 9.82 8.98 20.82
C PRO A 63 9.81 10.48 20.55
N LEU A 64 8.61 11.01 20.33
CA LEU A 64 8.35 12.44 20.24
C LEU A 64 8.10 13.01 21.64
N PRO A 65 8.69 14.15 22.02
CA PRO A 65 8.40 14.80 23.29
C PRO A 65 6.95 15.31 23.30
N ARG A 66 6.23 15.08 24.42
CA ARG A 66 4.83 15.50 24.59
C ARG A 66 4.71 17.02 24.75
N ASP A 67 5.67 17.62 25.43
CA ASP A 67 5.80 19.06 25.63
C ASP A 67 7.15 19.51 25.01
N PRO A 68 7.13 20.03 23.77
CA PRO A 68 8.33 20.47 23.07
C PRO A 68 9.09 21.58 23.80
N GLU A 69 8.39 22.55 24.36
CA GLU A 69 8.98 23.75 24.95
C GLU A 69 9.72 23.39 26.24
N LEU A 70 9.05 22.65 27.13
CA LEU A 70 9.67 22.18 28.36
C LEU A 70 10.84 21.22 28.08
N TYR A 71 10.69 20.32 27.11
CA TYR A 71 11.77 19.41 26.73
C TYR A 71 13.00 20.19 26.23
N CYS A 72 12.80 21.12 25.31
CA CYS A 72 13.90 21.90 24.74
C CYS A 72 14.54 22.87 25.74
N ALA A 73 13.79 23.36 26.73
CA ALA A 73 14.34 24.19 27.80
C ALA A 73 15.18 23.40 28.81
N THR A 74 14.85 22.12 29.04
CA THR A 74 15.48 21.30 30.10
C THR A 74 16.60 20.40 29.58
N GLN A 75 16.54 19.97 28.33
CA GLN A 75 17.38 18.89 27.82
C GLN A 75 18.44 19.39 26.84
N THR A 76 19.72 19.32 27.25
CA THR A 76 20.85 19.91 26.51
C THR A 76 21.73 18.89 25.76
N TYR A 77 21.57 17.59 25.97
CA TYR A 77 22.48 16.57 25.37
C TYR A 77 22.53 16.59 23.83
N ALA A 78 21.46 17.03 23.17
CA ALA A 78 21.34 17.10 21.71
C ALA A 78 21.59 18.51 21.15
N SER A 79 21.99 19.47 22.01
CA SER A 79 22.20 20.88 21.63
C SER A 79 23.37 21.08 20.66
N SER A 80 24.35 20.17 20.67
CA SER A 80 25.49 20.19 19.74
C SER A 80 25.66 18.82 19.08
N PRO A 81 25.98 18.79 17.78
CA PRO A 81 26.18 17.54 17.06
C PRO A 81 27.46 16.83 17.52
N GLN A 82 27.41 15.50 17.58
CA GLN A 82 28.59 14.67 17.74
C GLN A 82 29.26 14.50 16.37
N LEU A 83 30.48 15.05 16.24
CA LEU A 83 31.21 15.07 14.96
C LEU A 83 32.49 14.23 14.95
N ARG A 84 32.82 13.55 16.06
CA ARG A 84 34.07 12.78 16.19
C ARG A 84 33.86 11.36 15.64
N PRO A 85 34.51 10.97 14.54
CA PRO A 85 34.32 9.63 13.99
C PRO A 85 34.92 8.55 14.91
N PHE A 86 34.27 7.39 14.94
CA PHE A 86 34.58 6.20 15.73
C PHE A 86 34.53 6.39 17.26
N TYR A 87 33.83 7.41 17.74
CA TYR A 87 33.70 7.66 19.18
C TYR A 87 32.92 6.55 19.90
N PHE A 88 32.03 5.85 19.20
CA PHE A 88 31.31 4.69 19.73
C PHE A 88 32.25 3.61 20.30
N VAL A 89 33.48 3.47 19.80
CA VAL A 89 34.47 2.49 20.29
C VAL A 89 34.86 2.84 21.73
N GLU A 90 35.20 4.10 21.98
CA GLU A 90 35.51 4.60 23.33
C GLU A 90 34.32 4.44 24.27
N VAL A 91 33.11 4.73 23.78
CA VAL A 91 31.88 4.59 24.58
C VAL A 91 31.63 3.13 24.96
N VAL A 92 31.86 2.18 24.04
CA VAL A 92 31.73 0.74 24.31
C VAL A 92 32.77 0.29 25.33
N GLU A 93 34.03 0.69 25.17
CA GLU A 93 35.13 0.37 26.08
C GLU A 93 34.90 0.92 27.49
N GLN A 94 34.55 2.20 27.59
CA GLN A 94 34.24 2.86 28.87
C GLN A 94 33.08 2.17 29.58
N ARG A 95 32.03 1.78 28.86
CA ARG A 95 30.90 1.04 29.44
C ARG A 95 31.21 -0.41 29.76
N ALA A 96 32.20 -1.02 29.11
CA ALA A 96 32.65 -2.36 29.44
C ALA A 96 33.39 -2.40 30.80
N ARG A 97 33.99 -1.29 31.24
CA ARG A 97 34.74 -1.19 32.52
C ARG A 97 35.79 -2.31 32.68
N GLY A 98 36.50 -2.62 31.60
CA GLY A 98 37.50 -3.69 31.54
C GLY A 98 36.94 -5.12 31.51
N ARG A 99 35.61 -5.31 31.48
CA ARG A 99 34.97 -6.63 31.43
C ARG A 99 34.65 -7.02 30.00
N TRP A 100 35.53 -7.83 29.41
CA TRP A 100 35.43 -8.27 28.01
C TRP A 100 34.84 -9.68 27.82
N SER A 101 34.33 -10.30 28.89
CA SER A 101 33.68 -11.61 28.76
C SER A 101 32.42 -11.49 27.86
N PRO A 102 32.07 -12.52 27.06
CA PRO A 102 30.90 -12.48 26.19
C PRO A 102 29.62 -12.08 26.92
N GLY A 103 29.41 -12.61 28.14
CA GLY A 103 28.26 -12.26 28.97
C GLY A 103 28.24 -10.81 29.44
N ALA A 104 29.41 -10.19 29.67
CA ALA A 104 29.51 -8.77 30.01
C ALA A 104 29.23 -7.88 28.80
N LEU A 105 29.77 -8.23 27.63
CA LEU A 105 29.52 -7.52 26.37
C LEU A 105 28.03 -7.54 26.00
N MET A 106 27.35 -8.67 26.13
CA MET A 106 25.91 -8.77 25.88
C MET A 106 25.06 -7.90 26.81
N ARG A 107 25.58 -7.53 27.99
CA ARG A 107 24.91 -6.62 28.92
C ARG A 107 25.28 -5.15 28.70
N ASN A 108 26.21 -4.85 27.80
CA ASN A 108 26.64 -3.49 27.50
C ASN A 108 25.65 -2.80 26.53
N PRO A 109 24.91 -1.75 26.96
CA PRO A 109 23.95 -1.06 26.10
C PRO A 109 24.60 -0.30 24.94
N ALA A 110 25.86 0.14 25.08
CA ALA A 110 26.60 0.81 24.01
C ALA A 110 26.88 -0.13 22.83
N LEU A 111 27.11 -1.41 23.11
CA LEU A 111 27.29 -2.42 22.07
C LEU A 111 25.99 -2.62 21.27
N TRP A 112 24.85 -2.73 21.96
CA TRP A 112 23.56 -2.91 21.32
C TRP A 112 23.13 -1.70 20.49
N THR A 113 23.34 -0.48 20.98
CA THR A 113 23.04 0.75 20.22
C THR A 113 23.87 0.80 18.93
N THR A 114 25.18 0.53 19.03
CA THR A 114 26.09 0.43 17.87
C THR A 114 25.62 -0.63 16.87
N ALA A 115 25.33 -1.84 17.35
CA ALA A 115 24.89 -2.95 16.50
C ALA A 115 23.52 -2.67 15.84
N LEU A 116 22.60 -2.04 16.56
CA LEU A 116 21.26 -1.72 16.04
C LEU A 116 21.31 -0.63 14.96
N ASN A 117 22.23 0.34 15.04
CA ASN A 117 22.46 1.29 13.94
C ASN A 117 22.92 0.55 12.67
N VAL A 118 23.86 -0.39 12.77
CA VAL A 118 24.23 -1.24 11.61
C VAL A 118 23.01 -2.02 11.08
N VAL A 119 22.21 -2.61 11.96
CA VAL A 119 21.03 -3.39 11.57
C VAL A 119 19.93 -2.52 10.94
N LEU A 120 19.82 -1.23 11.32
CA LEU A 120 18.76 -0.33 10.85
C LEU A 120 18.74 -0.18 9.32
N LEU A 121 19.89 0.01 8.68
CA LEU A 121 20.00 0.15 7.22
C LEU A 121 20.48 -1.11 6.50
N LEU A 122 20.75 -2.20 7.21
CA LEU A 122 21.09 -3.47 6.58
C LEU A 122 20.00 -3.95 5.60
N PRO A 123 18.70 -3.96 5.95
CA PRO A 123 17.67 -4.36 5.00
C PRO A 123 17.62 -3.47 3.75
N LEU A 124 17.89 -2.17 3.86
CA LEU A 124 17.92 -1.25 2.70
C LEU A 124 18.91 -1.73 1.64
N GLY A 125 20.15 -2.02 2.05
CA GLY A 125 21.18 -2.54 1.15
C GLY A 125 20.77 -3.86 0.49
N PHE A 126 20.15 -4.75 1.28
CA PHE A 126 19.62 -6.00 0.78
C PHE A 126 18.56 -5.78 -0.31
N PHE A 127 17.54 -4.96 -0.03
CA PHE A 127 16.44 -4.69 -0.96
C PHE A 127 16.91 -3.96 -2.22
N LEU A 128 17.83 -3.00 -2.12
CA LEU A 128 18.40 -2.29 -3.27
C LEU A 128 19.06 -3.25 -4.28
N ARG A 129 19.82 -4.24 -3.78
CA ARG A 129 20.40 -5.27 -4.65
C ARG A 129 19.36 -6.25 -5.15
N TYR A 130 18.46 -6.71 -4.26
CA TYR A 130 17.55 -7.80 -4.55
C TYR A 130 16.39 -7.40 -5.47
N MET A 131 15.78 -6.24 -5.24
CA MET A 131 14.63 -5.73 -6.01
C MET A 131 15.05 -4.97 -7.27
N SER A 132 16.09 -4.14 -7.16
CA SER A 132 16.43 -3.14 -8.18
C SER A 132 17.78 -3.38 -8.85
N GLY A 133 18.56 -4.37 -8.40
CA GLY A 133 19.87 -4.67 -8.98
C GLY A 133 20.89 -3.54 -8.85
N VAL A 134 20.72 -2.63 -7.88
CA VAL A 134 21.59 -1.47 -7.68
C VAL A 134 23.02 -1.94 -7.41
N ARG A 135 24.01 -1.27 -8.01
CA ARG A 135 25.44 -1.57 -7.84
C ARG A 135 25.90 -1.17 -6.43
N PHE A 136 26.94 -1.84 -5.92
CA PHE A 136 27.45 -1.64 -4.55
C PHE A 136 27.66 -0.17 -4.18
N VAL A 137 28.46 0.57 -4.96
CA VAL A 137 28.77 1.98 -4.68
C VAL A 137 27.50 2.84 -4.62
N ALA A 138 26.56 2.64 -5.54
CA ALA A 138 25.29 3.35 -5.54
C ALA A 138 24.42 2.96 -4.33
N ALA A 139 24.41 1.69 -3.92
CA ALA A 139 23.68 1.25 -2.74
C ALA A 139 24.28 1.82 -1.44
N THR A 140 25.61 1.87 -1.33
CA THR A 140 26.32 2.51 -0.22
C THR A 140 26.03 4.01 -0.18
N ALA A 141 26.05 4.70 -1.33
CA ALA A 141 25.70 6.12 -1.41
C ALA A 141 24.24 6.39 -1.02
N ILE A 142 23.30 5.55 -1.45
CA ILE A 142 21.89 5.64 -1.01
C ILE A 142 21.77 5.38 0.50
N GLY A 143 22.51 4.40 1.03
CA GLY A 143 22.59 4.13 2.47
C GLY A 143 23.09 5.34 3.26
N PHE A 144 24.18 5.95 2.82
CA PHE A 144 24.72 7.18 3.39
C PHE A 144 23.71 8.33 3.32
N GLY A 145 23.12 8.57 2.14
CA GLY A 145 22.11 9.62 1.98
C GLY A 145 20.86 9.40 2.84
N THR A 146 20.44 8.14 3.03
CA THR A 146 19.32 7.80 3.91
C THR A 146 19.68 8.05 5.38
N SER A 147 20.90 7.66 5.80
CA SER A 147 21.37 7.97 7.15
C SER A 147 21.48 9.48 7.37
N LEU A 148 22.03 10.22 6.40
CA LEU A 148 22.12 11.67 6.47
C LEU A 148 20.75 12.32 6.57
N LEU A 149 19.76 11.82 5.82
CA LEU A 149 18.38 12.28 5.93
C LEU A 149 17.83 12.07 7.36
N PHE A 150 18.12 10.94 8.00
CA PHE A 150 17.70 10.68 9.37
C PHE A 150 18.36 11.63 10.37
N GLU A 151 19.68 11.78 10.30
CA GLU A 151 20.44 12.66 11.18
C GLU A 151 20.01 14.13 11.01
N LEU A 152 19.80 14.59 9.78
CA LEU A 152 19.29 15.95 9.51
C LEU A 152 17.87 16.14 10.03
N THR A 153 17.01 15.12 9.90
CA THR A 153 15.65 15.15 10.47
C THR A 153 15.72 15.32 11.98
N GLN A 154 16.66 14.67 12.67
CA GLN A 154 16.83 14.77 14.12
C GLN A 154 17.44 16.11 14.54
N LEU A 155 18.51 16.54 13.86
CA LEU A 155 19.20 17.80 14.11
C LEU A 155 18.29 19.02 13.97
N THR A 156 17.39 18.98 12.99
CA THR A 156 16.45 20.08 12.72
C THR A 156 15.17 19.98 13.55
N GLY A 157 15.04 19.00 14.45
CA GLY A 157 13.82 18.82 15.24
C GLY A 157 12.60 18.48 14.37
N LEU A 158 12.74 17.48 13.50
CA LEU A 158 11.75 17.09 12.50
C LEU A 158 11.41 18.25 11.55
N TRP A 159 12.43 18.85 10.92
CA TRP A 159 12.27 19.96 9.97
C TRP A 159 11.59 21.18 10.58
N PHE A 160 12.06 21.61 11.76
CA PHE A 160 11.58 22.76 12.53
C PHE A 160 10.14 22.62 13.04
N VAL A 161 9.59 21.41 13.07
CA VAL A 161 8.35 21.10 13.81
C VAL A 161 8.58 21.25 15.32
N TYR A 162 9.78 20.90 15.80
CA TYR A 162 10.22 21.12 17.18
C TYR A 162 11.24 22.28 17.23
N PRO A 163 11.24 23.09 18.30
CA PRO A 163 12.11 24.26 18.41
C PRO A 163 13.58 23.90 18.65
N CYS A 164 13.90 22.63 18.93
CA CYS A 164 15.26 22.14 19.11
C CYS A 164 15.44 20.73 18.55
N ALA A 165 16.70 20.30 18.43
CA ALA A 165 17.05 18.90 18.21
C ALA A 165 16.64 18.07 19.42
N TYR A 166 15.67 17.16 19.26
CA TYR A 166 15.24 16.27 20.33
C TYR A 166 16.01 14.93 20.36
N ARG A 167 16.89 14.72 19.36
CA ARG A 167 17.84 13.61 19.25
C ARG A 167 19.20 14.12 18.80
N LEU A 168 20.25 13.46 19.29
CA LEU A 168 21.63 13.83 19.01
C LEU A 168 22.01 13.41 17.58
N PHE A 169 22.43 14.40 16.77
CA PHE A 169 23.10 14.14 15.50
C PHE A 169 24.47 13.48 15.75
N SER A 170 24.79 12.41 15.02
CA SER A 170 25.99 11.61 15.23
C SER A 170 26.66 11.21 13.92
N VAL A 171 27.94 11.57 13.75
CA VAL A 171 28.77 11.08 12.63
C VAL A 171 28.96 9.56 12.71
N ASP A 172 29.00 9.00 13.92
CA ASP A 172 29.07 7.55 14.10
C ASP A 172 27.82 6.85 13.56
N ASP A 173 26.65 7.46 13.71
CA ASP A 173 25.40 6.88 13.22
C ASP A 173 25.40 6.87 11.69
N LEU A 174 25.93 7.92 11.04
CA LEU A 174 26.19 7.92 9.59
C LEU A 174 27.10 6.76 9.16
N ILE A 175 28.21 6.55 9.87
CA ILE A 175 29.18 5.49 9.55
C ILE A 175 28.53 4.11 9.72
N LEU A 176 27.89 3.86 10.87
CA LEU A 176 27.32 2.56 11.23
C LEU A 176 26.14 2.20 10.33
N ASN A 177 25.22 3.13 10.07
CA ASN A 177 24.09 2.91 9.16
C ASN A 177 24.59 2.66 7.72
N THR A 178 25.59 3.42 7.26
CA THR A 178 26.17 3.23 5.92
C THR A 178 26.89 1.88 5.79
N ALA A 179 27.61 1.46 6.84
CA ALA A 179 28.21 0.13 6.93
C ALA A 179 27.12 -0.96 6.90
N GLY A 180 26.03 -0.75 7.63
CA GLY A 180 24.83 -1.59 7.59
C GLY A 180 24.30 -1.81 6.18
N ALA A 181 24.01 -0.73 5.46
CA ALA A 181 23.56 -0.79 4.06
C ALA A 181 24.57 -1.54 3.16
N SER A 182 25.86 -1.28 3.33
CA SER A 182 26.92 -1.96 2.57
C SER A 182 26.95 -3.47 2.86
N MET A 183 26.85 -3.86 4.14
CA MET A 183 26.78 -5.26 4.57
C MET A 183 25.53 -5.94 4.04
N GLY A 184 24.36 -5.29 4.13
CA GLY A 184 23.11 -5.81 3.58
C GLY A 184 23.18 -6.08 2.08
N TRP A 185 23.82 -5.18 1.34
CA TRP A 185 24.09 -5.39 -0.08
C TRP A 185 24.98 -6.61 -0.34
N LEU A 186 26.05 -6.77 0.44
CA LEU A 186 26.95 -7.93 0.33
C LEU A 186 26.20 -9.24 0.63
N LEU A 187 25.42 -9.28 1.72
CA LEU A 187 24.60 -10.42 2.14
C LEU A 187 23.52 -10.81 1.12
N ALA A 188 22.96 -9.83 0.39
CA ALA A 188 22.00 -10.11 -0.68
C ALA A 188 22.57 -10.98 -1.81
N GLY A 189 23.90 -11.01 -2.01
CA GLY A 189 24.55 -11.84 -3.02
C GLY A 189 24.28 -13.33 -2.86
N PRO A 190 24.75 -13.97 -1.77
CA PRO A 190 24.47 -15.38 -1.51
C PRO A 190 22.97 -15.62 -1.28
N LEU A 191 22.29 -14.75 -0.53
CA LEU A 191 20.89 -14.98 -0.14
C LEU A 191 19.91 -14.92 -1.32
N ARG A 192 20.21 -14.12 -2.36
CA ARG A 192 19.42 -14.10 -3.60
C ARG A 192 19.39 -15.46 -4.32
N ARG A 193 20.37 -16.35 -4.09
CA ARG A 193 20.37 -17.71 -4.66
C ARG A 193 19.31 -18.61 -4.01
N LEU A 194 18.93 -18.31 -2.77
CA LEU A 194 17.92 -19.05 -2.00
C LEU A 194 16.50 -18.50 -2.20
N LEU A 195 16.38 -17.24 -2.62
CA LEU A 195 15.10 -16.57 -2.80
C LEU A 195 14.58 -16.68 -4.24
N PRO A 196 13.25 -16.71 -4.47
CA PRO A 196 12.67 -16.69 -5.80
C PRO A 196 13.12 -15.47 -6.61
N ARG A 197 13.33 -15.63 -7.91
CA ARG A 197 13.71 -14.49 -8.77
C ARG A 197 12.52 -13.59 -9.06
N LEU A 198 12.77 -12.28 -9.08
CA LEU A 198 11.78 -11.26 -9.41
C LEU A 198 11.72 -11.06 -10.95
N GLU A 199 11.15 -12.01 -11.66
CA GLU A 199 11.08 -12.03 -13.13
C GLU A 199 9.74 -11.49 -13.63
N ALA A 200 9.64 -10.15 -13.71
CA ALA A 200 8.42 -9.47 -14.14
C ALA A 200 7.89 -9.96 -15.50
N GLU A 201 8.79 -10.23 -16.44
CA GLU A 201 8.45 -10.69 -17.79
C GLU A 201 7.88 -12.12 -17.80
N ARG A 202 8.49 -13.02 -17.02
CA ARG A 202 7.97 -14.39 -16.86
C ARG A 202 6.58 -14.41 -16.25
N ASP A 203 6.38 -13.58 -15.22
CA ASP A 203 5.07 -13.39 -14.61
C ASP A 203 4.06 -12.85 -15.63
N ARG A 204 4.46 -11.82 -16.38
CA ARG A 204 3.60 -11.21 -17.38
C ARG A 204 3.15 -12.23 -18.42
N ARG A 205 4.06 -13.03 -19.00
CA ARG A 205 3.72 -14.10 -19.96
C ARG A 205 2.73 -15.12 -19.40
N ARG A 206 2.84 -15.45 -18.11
CA ARG A 206 1.95 -16.45 -17.47
C ARG A 206 0.58 -15.91 -17.08
N TYR A 207 0.51 -14.62 -16.69
CA TYR A 207 -0.67 -14.05 -16.02
C TYR A 207 -1.36 -12.91 -16.79
N ALA A 208 -0.75 -12.35 -17.85
CA ALA A 208 -1.30 -11.20 -18.58
C ALA A 208 -2.72 -11.46 -19.12
N GLU A 209 -2.98 -12.65 -19.65
CA GLU A 209 -4.27 -13.03 -20.23
C GLU A 209 -5.29 -13.48 -19.17
N ARG A 210 -4.83 -13.78 -17.96
CA ARG A 210 -5.69 -14.32 -16.90
C ARG A 210 -6.51 -13.23 -16.24
N VAL A 211 -7.81 -13.49 -16.10
CA VAL A 211 -8.74 -12.64 -15.38
C VAL A 211 -9.01 -13.23 -13.99
N THR A 212 -8.12 -12.94 -13.05
CA THR A 212 -8.22 -13.46 -11.68
C THR A 212 -9.29 -12.73 -10.84
N PRO A 213 -9.83 -13.36 -9.79
CA PRO A 213 -10.72 -12.68 -8.83
C PRO A 213 -10.08 -11.40 -8.25
N SER A 214 -8.78 -11.45 -7.93
CA SER A 214 -8.04 -10.28 -7.45
C SER A 214 -7.98 -9.14 -8.46
N ARG A 215 -7.84 -9.42 -9.75
CA ARG A 215 -7.82 -8.39 -10.81
C ARG A 215 -9.18 -7.72 -10.96
N ARG A 216 -10.25 -8.51 -10.85
CA ARG A 216 -11.65 -8.02 -10.83
C ARG A 216 -11.90 -7.17 -9.59
N LEU A 217 -11.46 -7.61 -8.42
CA LEU A 217 -11.60 -6.88 -7.15
C LEU A 217 -10.86 -5.54 -7.20
N PHE A 218 -9.59 -5.52 -7.61
CA PHE A 218 -8.84 -4.27 -7.71
C PHE A 218 -9.41 -3.31 -8.76
N ALA A 219 -9.98 -3.83 -9.85
CA ALA A 219 -10.70 -3.00 -10.82
C ALA A 219 -11.95 -2.37 -10.19
N LEU A 220 -12.77 -3.15 -9.46
CA LEU A 220 -13.95 -2.66 -8.76
C LEU A 220 -13.61 -1.65 -7.66
N LEU A 221 -12.56 -1.90 -6.87
CA LEU A 221 -12.09 -0.95 -5.85
C LEU A 221 -11.59 0.35 -6.48
N THR A 222 -10.88 0.27 -7.60
CA THR A 222 -10.43 1.46 -8.35
C THR A 222 -11.62 2.24 -8.91
N ASP A 223 -12.65 1.55 -9.41
CA ASP A 223 -13.90 2.18 -9.85
C ASP A 223 -14.63 2.83 -8.67
N ALA A 224 -14.77 2.14 -7.53
CA ALA A 224 -15.44 2.67 -6.36
C ALA A 224 -14.75 3.92 -5.80
N VAL A 225 -13.42 3.88 -5.63
CA VAL A 225 -12.64 5.04 -5.15
C VAL A 225 -12.65 6.18 -6.18
N GLY A 226 -12.46 5.88 -7.46
CA GLY A 226 -12.49 6.89 -8.52
C GLY A 226 -13.86 7.55 -8.65
N PHE A 227 -14.94 6.77 -8.56
CA PHE A 227 -16.30 7.27 -8.59
C PHE A 227 -16.62 8.11 -7.35
N ALA A 228 -16.26 7.66 -6.15
CA ALA A 228 -16.45 8.42 -4.92
C ALA A 228 -15.69 9.76 -4.96
N ALA A 229 -14.45 9.75 -5.45
CA ALA A 229 -13.65 10.97 -5.64
C ALA A 229 -14.30 11.93 -6.65
N LEU A 230 -14.83 11.41 -7.77
CA LEU A 230 -15.55 12.22 -8.75
C LEU A 230 -16.82 12.85 -8.16
N VAL A 231 -17.63 12.06 -7.44
CA VAL A 231 -18.83 12.54 -6.76
C VAL A 231 -18.47 13.63 -5.74
N ALA A 232 -17.47 13.38 -4.89
CA ALA A 232 -17.01 14.34 -3.89
C ALA A 232 -16.51 15.63 -4.53
N PHE A 233 -15.75 15.52 -5.63
CA PHE A 233 -15.27 16.68 -6.39
C PHE A 233 -16.43 17.50 -6.98
N VAL A 234 -17.39 16.86 -7.66
CA VAL A 234 -18.53 17.56 -8.27
C VAL A 234 -19.40 18.21 -7.20
N LEU A 235 -19.77 17.49 -6.14
CA LEU A 235 -20.56 18.05 -5.04
C LEU A 235 -19.81 19.19 -4.33
N GLY A 236 -18.50 19.02 -4.11
CA GLY A 236 -17.63 20.04 -3.55
C GLY A 236 -17.60 21.32 -4.38
N LEU A 237 -17.60 21.20 -5.72
CA LEU A 237 -17.67 22.33 -6.64
C LEU A 237 -18.99 23.10 -6.50
N PHE A 238 -20.13 22.40 -6.43
CA PHE A 238 -21.43 23.04 -6.18
C PHE A 238 -21.43 23.80 -4.85
N THR A 239 -20.93 23.17 -3.78
CA THR A 239 -20.87 23.82 -2.46
C THR A 239 -19.94 25.03 -2.46
N LEU A 240 -18.81 24.97 -3.19
CA LEU A 240 -17.86 26.07 -3.32
C LEU A 240 -18.48 27.29 -4.02
N PHE A 241 -19.36 27.08 -4.99
CA PHE A 241 -20.08 28.13 -5.70
C PHE A 241 -21.43 28.50 -5.07
N GLY A 242 -21.66 28.12 -3.80
CA GLY A 242 -22.86 28.50 -3.04
C GLY A 242 -24.14 27.77 -3.45
N GLY A 243 -24.05 26.72 -4.27
CA GLY A 243 -25.19 25.89 -4.66
C GLY A 243 -25.50 24.80 -3.63
N VAL A 244 -26.78 24.42 -3.52
CA VAL A 244 -27.20 23.20 -2.81
C VAL A 244 -27.45 22.11 -3.86
N PRO A 245 -26.49 21.21 -4.10
CA PRO A 245 -26.62 20.24 -5.18
C PRO A 245 -27.72 19.20 -4.88
N PRO A 246 -28.56 18.84 -5.87
CA PRO A 246 -29.45 17.69 -5.75
C PRO A 246 -28.60 16.40 -5.76
N ARG A 247 -28.16 15.96 -4.57
CA ARG A 247 -27.17 14.87 -4.40
C ARG A 247 -27.56 13.59 -5.12
N GLY A 248 -28.79 13.12 -4.95
CA GLY A 248 -29.29 11.88 -5.56
C GLY A 248 -29.22 11.90 -7.10
N PRO A 249 -29.89 12.85 -7.78
CA PRO A 249 -29.83 12.97 -9.24
C PRO A 249 -28.40 13.10 -9.80
N ILE A 250 -27.53 13.86 -9.13
CA ILE A 250 -26.12 14.00 -9.54
C ILE A 250 -25.39 12.66 -9.45
N ILE A 251 -25.52 11.93 -8.34
CA ILE A 251 -24.88 10.62 -8.16
C ILE A 251 -25.38 9.64 -9.23
N VAL A 252 -26.68 9.58 -9.48
CA VAL A 252 -27.26 8.70 -10.51
C VAL A 252 -26.73 9.06 -11.90
N MET A 253 -26.75 10.35 -12.27
CA MET A 253 -26.23 10.81 -13.56
C MET A 253 -24.75 10.46 -13.74
N LEU A 254 -23.92 10.71 -12.73
CA LEU A 254 -22.50 10.34 -12.77
C LEU A 254 -22.33 8.82 -12.88
N ALA A 255 -23.17 8.03 -12.20
CA ALA A 255 -23.12 6.57 -12.26
C ALA A 255 -23.48 6.05 -13.66
N LEU A 256 -24.51 6.62 -14.30
CA LEU A 256 -24.88 6.31 -15.69
C LEU A 256 -23.73 6.64 -16.64
N ILE A 257 -23.05 7.78 -16.45
CA ILE A 257 -21.87 8.13 -17.26
C ILE A 257 -20.73 7.14 -17.02
N TRP A 258 -20.35 6.90 -15.76
CA TRP A 258 -19.17 6.12 -15.39
C TRP A 258 -19.32 4.62 -15.72
N PHE A 259 -20.47 4.03 -15.41
CA PHE A 259 -20.71 2.59 -15.52
C PHE A 259 -21.47 2.16 -16.78
N LEU A 260 -22.13 3.09 -17.50
CA LEU A 260 -22.79 2.77 -18.79
C LEU A 260 -22.13 3.48 -19.96
N LEU A 261 -22.14 4.81 -19.97
CA LEU A 261 -21.72 5.59 -21.14
C LEU A 261 -20.25 5.34 -21.50
N VAL A 262 -19.36 5.50 -20.52
CA VAL A 262 -17.91 5.28 -20.70
C VAL A 262 -17.61 3.87 -21.22
N PRO A 263 -18.04 2.77 -20.57
CA PRO A 263 -17.77 1.42 -21.06
C PRO A 263 -18.49 1.06 -22.37
N THR A 264 -19.62 1.69 -22.72
CA THR A 264 -20.23 1.49 -24.05
C THR A 264 -19.29 1.94 -25.18
N PHE A 265 -18.58 3.06 -24.99
CA PHE A 265 -17.65 3.57 -26.00
C PHE A 265 -16.25 2.96 -25.93
N THR A 266 -15.73 2.71 -24.73
CA THR A 266 -14.34 2.27 -24.51
C THR A 266 -14.20 0.76 -24.30
N GLY A 267 -15.30 0.06 -24.03
CA GLY A 267 -15.31 -1.34 -23.59
C GLY A 267 -14.91 -1.55 -22.12
N ALA A 268 -14.59 -0.49 -21.37
CA ALA A 268 -14.12 -0.64 -19.99
C ALA A 268 -14.44 0.59 -19.11
N THR A 269 -14.75 0.35 -17.84
CA THR A 269 -14.75 1.43 -16.84
C THR A 269 -13.31 1.89 -16.56
N PRO A 270 -13.09 3.09 -16.01
CA PRO A 270 -11.76 3.57 -15.66
C PRO A 270 -10.96 2.58 -14.79
N GLY A 271 -11.59 1.95 -13.79
CA GLY A 271 -10.95 0.94 -12.93
C GLY A 271 -10.59 -0.34 -13.68
N LYS A 272 -11.47 -0.84 -14.55
CA LYS A 272 -11.14 -1.97 -15.44
C LYS A 272 -9.98 -1.63 -16.37
N ARG A 273 -10.00 -0.46 -17.00
CA ARG A 273 -8.91 0.02 -17.86
C ARG A 273 -7.59 0.15 -17.09
N ALA A 274 -7.63 0.58 -15.83
CA ALA A 274 -6.48 0.67 -14.96
C ALA A 274 -5.82 -0.70 -14.75
N MET A 275 -6.63 -1.75 -14.59
CA MET A 275 -6.22 -3.15 -14.43
C MET A 275 -6.12 -3.94 -15.75
N LEU A 276 -6.12 -3.26 -16.90
CA LEU A 276 -6.05 -3.86 -18.24
C LEU A 276 -7.18 -4.89 -18.48
N LEU A 277 -8.40 -4.58 -18.06
CA LEU A 277 -9.60 -5.37 -18.33
C LEU A 277 -10.52 -4.63 -19.29
N ARG A 278 -11.25 -5.39 -20.10
CA ARG A 278 -12.37 -4.94 -20.94
C ARG A 278 -13.58 -5.85 -20.75
N ILE A 279 -14.74 -5.37 -21.16
CA ILE A 279 -16.00 -6.10 -21.15
C ILE A 279 -16.38 -6.36 -22.58
N GLU A 280 -16.59 -7.63 -22.88
CA GLU A 280 -17.09 -8.08 -24.16
C GLU A 280 -18.34 -8.91 -23.95
N ARG A 281 -19.12 -9.05 -25.02
CA ARG A 281 -20.18 -10.05 -25.09
C ARG A 281 -19.55 -11.43 -25.32
N THR A 282 -20.30 -12.48 -24.99
CA THR A 282 -19.87 -13.86 -25.28
C THR A 282 -19.70 -14.15 -26.78
N ASP A 283 -20.33 -13.34 -27.64
CA ASP A 283 -20.20 -13.36 -29.10
C ASP A 283 -18.95 -12.60 -29.61
N GLY A 284 -18.14 -12.03 -28.72
CA GLY A 284 -16.93 -11.27 -29.06
C GLY A 284 -17.17 -9.80 -29.43
N HIS A 285 -18.42 -9.37 -29.55
CA HIS A 285 -18.74 -7.96 -29.81
C HIS A 285 -18.69 -7.12 -28.52
N ARG A 286 -18.76 -5.79 -28.68
CA ARG A 286 -18.85 -4.87 -27.55
C ARG A 286 -20.17 -5.03 -26.82
N ALA A 287 -20.14 -4.95 -25.49
CA ALA A 287 -21.36 -4.98 -24.68
C ALA A 287 -22.19 -3.70 -24.87
N GLY A 288 -23.44 -3.86 -25.31
CA GLY A 288 -24.40 -2.76 -25.41
C GLY A 288 -24.87 -2.23 -24.05
N PRO A 289 -25.52 -1.05 -24.02
CA PRO A 289 -25.88 -0.34 -22.79
C PRO A 289 -26.82 -1.14 -21.88
N ILE A 290 -27.79 -1.88 -22.44
CA ILE A 290 -28.74 -2.70 -21.66
C ILE A 290 -28.01 -3.82 -20.91
N SER A 291 -27.09 -4.50 -21.59
CA SER A 291 -26.30 -5.58 -21.01
C SER A 291 -25.38 -5.06 -19.91
N LEU A 292 -24.78 -3.88 -20.12
CA LEU A 292 -23.98 -3.19 -19.10
C LEU A 292 -24.83 -2.73 -17.91
N ALA A 293 -26.05 -2.22 -18.14
CA ALA A 293 -26.97 -1.80 -17.10
C ALA A 293 -27.39 -2.97 -16.20
N ALA A 294 -27.79 -4.09 -16.78
CA ALA A 294 -28.07 -5.30 -16.01
C ALA A 294 -26.83 -5.80 -15.26
N ARG A 295 -25.66 -5.76 -15.91
CA ARG A 295 -24.39 -6.24 -15.33
C ARG A 295 -24.00 -5.41 -14.09
N TYR A 296 -23.98 -4.09 -14.21
CA TYR A 296 -23.61 -3.21 -13.12
C TYR A 296 -24.72 -3.04 -12.09
N GLY A 297 -25.99 -3.14 -12.49
CA GLY A 297 -27.12 -3.19 -11.56
C GLY A 297 -27.00 -4.36 -10.59
N ILE A 298 -26.62 -5.55 -11.06
CA ILE A 298 -26.38 -6.70 -10.20
C ILE A 298 -25.06 -6.55 -9.43
N LEU A 299 -23.95 -6.21 -10.11
CA LEU A 299 -22.64 -6.12 -9.47
C LEU A 299 -22.59 -5.06 -8.34
N LEU A 300 -23.30 -3.94 -8.50
CA LEU A 300 -23.37 -2.86 -7.52
C LEU A 300 -24.60 -2.95 -6.62
N SER A 301 -25.38 -4.03 -6.70
CA SER A 301 -26.59 -4.22 -5.87
C SER A 301 -26.38 -4.12 -4.36
N PRO A 302 -25.26 -4.57 -3.78
CA PRO A 302 -25.05 -4.36 -2.34
C PRO A 302 -24.99 -2.87 -1.98
N LEU A 303 -24.43 -2.04 -2.87
CA LEU A 303 -24.23 -0.61 -2.62
C LEU A 303 -25.53 0.19 -2.77
N TRP A 304 -26.29 -0.04 -3.85
CA TRP A 304 -27.54 0.70 -4.03
C TRP A 304 -28.67 0.20 -3.13
N LEU A 305 -28.70 -1.09 -2.75
CA LEU A 305 -29.63 -1.58 -1.72
C LEU A 305 -29.30 -1.01 -0.34
N LEU A 306 -28.01 -0.90 0.00
CA LEU A 306 -27.58 -0.21 1.22
C LEU A 306 -27.99 1.27 1.17
N TRP A 307 -27.80 1.94 0.04
CA TRP A 307 -28.23 3.33 -0.11
C TRP A 307 -29.74 3.50 0.07
N ILE A 308 -30.56 2.62 -0.54
CA ILE A 308 -32.01 2.61 -0.34
C ILE A 308 -32.34 2.38 1.14
N ALA A 309 -31.74 1.37 1.77
CA ALA A 309 -31.97 1.07 3.18
C ALA A 309 -31.67 2.26 4.11
N LEU A 310 -30.59 2.99 3.82
CA LEU A 310 -30.20 4.19 4.56
C LEU A 310 -31.05 5.43 4.22
N SER A 311 -31.84 5.39 3.15
CA SER A 311 -32.73 6.46 2.72
C SER A 311 -34.18 6.26 3.16
N VAL A 312 -34.48 5.15 3.86
CA VAL A 312 -35.80 4.92 4.47
C VAL A 312 -35.83 5.70 5.80
N ASP A 313 -36.67 6.74 5.86
CA ASP A 313 -36.80 7.61 7.04
C ASP A 313 -37.35 6.85 8.26
N GLU A 314 -38.37 6.01 8.05
CA GLU A 314 -39.02 5.22 9.10
C GLU A 314 -39.25 3.77 8.65
N TRP A 315 -38.72 2.84 9.44
CA TRP A 315 -38.93 1.41 9.26
C TRP A 315 -40.18 0.97 10.02
N ASP A 316 -41.22 0.61 9.29
CA ASP A 316 -42.45 0.00 9.82
C ASP A 316 -42.84 -1.20 8.95
N VAL A 317 -42.19 -2.32 9.24
CA VAL A 317 -42.38 -3.58 8.52
C VAL A 317 -43.79 -4.15 8.70
N PHE A 318 -44.49 -3.79 9.78
CA PHE A 318 -45.85 -4.29 10.03
C PHE A 318 -46.88 -3.54 9.21
N ALA A 319 -46.75 -2.22 9.10
CA ALA A 319 -47.63 -1.41 8.24
C ALA A 319 -47.25 -1.49 6.76
N ARG A 320 -45.96 -1.66 6.45
CA ARG A 320 -45.40 -1.68 5.08
C ARG A 320 -44.50 -2.91 4.89
N PRO A 321 -45.09 -4.12 4.74
CA PRO A 321 -44.34 -5.36 4.63
C PRO A 321 -43.39 -5.40 3.42
N GLU A 322 -43.63 -4.60 2.38
CA GLU A 322 -42.72 -4.44 1.24
C GLU A 322 -41.33 -3.93 1.64
N GLN A 323 -41.18 -3.26 2.79
CA GLN A 323 -39.87 -2.84 3.29
C GLN A 323 -38.93 -4.02 3.55
N LEU A 324 -39.46 -5.22 3.84
CA LEU A 324 -38.66 -6.45 4.01
C LEU A 324 -37.90 -6.86 2.74
N LEU A 325 -38.33 -6.42 1.56
CA LEU A 325 -37.66 -6.71 0.30
C LEU A 325 -36.26 -6.09 0.24
N ILE A 326 -36.03 -4.98 0.93
CA ILE A 326 -34.73 -4.28 0.96
C ILE A 326 -33.67 -5.12 1.70
N PRO A 327 -33.82 -5.48 2.99
CA PRO A 327 -32.84 -6.29 3.69
C PRO A 327 -32.75 -7.71 3.13
N ALA A 328 -33.87 -8.34 2.73
CA ALA A 328 -33.83 -9.66 2.10
C ALA A 328 -33.06 -9.62 0.77
N GLY A 329 -33.35 -8.62 -0.08
CA GLY A 329 -32.62 -8.36 -1.30
C GLY A 329 -31.14 -8.09 -1.05
N ALA A 330 -30.80 -7.34 0.00
CA ALA A 330 -29.41 -7.05 0.37
C ALA A 330 -28.64 -8.32 0.76
N VAL A 331 -29.26 -9.23 1.53
CA VAL A 331 -28.66 -10.52 1.87
C VAL A 331 -28.39 -11.36 0.61
N VAL A 332 -29.38 -11.48 -0.28
CA VAL A 332 -29.23 -12.22 -1.55
C VAL A 332 -28.14 -11.58 -2.43
N SER A 333 -28.16 -10.26 -2.53
CA SER A 333 -27.20 -9.47 -3.29
C SER A 333 -25.77 -9.66 -2.78
N VAL A 334 -25.56 -9.56 -1.46
CA VAL A 334 -24.26 -9.81 -0.82
C VAL A 334 -23.82 -11.24 -1.07
N PHE A 335 -24.70 -12.23 -0.94
CA PHE A 335 -24.36 -13.61 -1.24
C PHE A 335 -23.92 -13.78 -2.70
N VAL A 336 -24.67 -13.28 -3.67
CA VAL A 336 -24.35 -13.41 -5.10
C VAL A 336 -23.04 -12.69 -5.47
N VAL A 337 -22.84 -11.46 -4.98
CA VAL A 337 -21.73 -10.60 -5.38
C VAL A 337 -20.46 -10.85 -4.57
N VAL A 338 -20.58 -11.04 -3.25
CA VAL A 338 -19.43 -11.12 -2.34
C VAL A 338 -19.00 -12.58 -2.10
N VAL A 339 -19.94 -13.53 -2.13
CA VAL A 339 -19.63 -14.95 -1.86
C VAL A 339 -19.57 -15.77 -3.14
N TRP A 340 -20.67 -15.86 -3.90
CA TRP A 340 -20.76 -16.73 -5.08
C TRP A 340 -19.82 -16.27 -6.18
N THR A 341 -19.82 -14.98 -6.53
CA THR A 341 -18.98 -14.47 -7.64
C THR A 341 -17.49 -14.81 -7.48
N PRO A 342 -16.81 -14.55 -6.34
CA PRO A 342 -15.42 -14.95 -6.17
C PRO A 342 -15.22 -16.46 -6.22
N LEU A 343 -16.11 -17.25 -5.60
CA LEU A 343 -16.03 -18.72 -5.60
C LEU A 343 -16.16 -19.28 -7.02
N ALA A 344 -17.14 -18.81 -7.79
CA ALA A 344 -17.35 -19.24 -9.18
C ALA A 344 -16.13 -18.94 -10.06
N VAL A 345 -15.53 -17.76 -9.92
CA VAL A 345 -14.34 -17.37 -10.71
C VAL A 345 -13.07 -18.07 -10.22
N PHE A 346 -12.97 -18.42 -8.93
CA PHE A 346 -11.78 -19.06 -8.37
C PHE A 346 -11.77 -20.59 -8.59
N PHE A 347 -12.90 -21.25 -8.35
CA PHE A 347 -13.03 -22.72 -8.42
C PHE A 347 -13.64 -23.21 -9.74
N GLY A 348 -14.47 -22.39 -10.39
CA GLY A 348 -15.13 -22.77 -11.63
C GLY A 348 -14.31 -22.40 -12.86
N HIS A 349 -14.38 -23.23 -13.91
CA HIS A 349 -14.10 -22.81 -15.29
C HIS A 349 -15.22 -21.90 -15.85
N GLU A 350 -15.96 -21.25 -14.96
CA GLU A 350 -17.35 -20.90 -15.13
C GLU A 350 -17.51 -19.40 -14.81
N SER A 351 -18.22 -18.66 -15.66
CA SER A 351 -18.36 -17.21 -15.51
C SER A 351 -19.23 -16.85 -14.29
N ALA A 352 -19.05 -15.65 -13.74
CA ALA A 352 -19.81 -15.19 -12.59
C ALA A 352 -21.33 -15.19 -12.87
N PRO A 353 -22.22 -15.33 -11.86
CA PRO A 353 -23.66 -15.43 -12.10
C PRO A 353 -24.24 -14.28 -12.94
N TYR A 354 -23.83 -13.05 -12.63
CA TYR A 354 -24.24 -11.85 -13.37
C TYR A 354 -23.62 -11.76 -14.78
N GLU A 355 -22.49 -12.42 -15.03
CA GLU A 355 -21.87 -12.51 -16.36
C GLU A 355 -22.67 -13.43 -17.28
N ARG A 356 -23.15 -14.57 -16.76
CA ARG A 356 -24.02 -15.49 -17.50
C ARG A 356 -25.34 -14.86 -17.88
N LEU A 357 -26.01 -14.23 -16.90
CA LEU A 357 -27.30 -13.61 -17.12
C LEU A 357 -27.23 -12.51 -18.20
N THR A 358 -26.14 -11.75 -18.22
CA THR A 358 -25.98 -10.62 -19.13
C THR A 358 -25.29 -10.97 -20.44
N ARG A 359 -24.83 -12.22 -20.59
CA ARG A 359 -23.99 -12.70 -21.70
C ARG A 359 -22.75 -11.82 -21.90
N THR A 360 -22.11 -11.41 -20.80
CA THR A 360 -20.90 -10.59 -20.82
C THR A 360 -19.75 -11.27 -20.11
N VAL A 361 -18.53 -10.96 -20.53
CA VAL A 361 -17.30 -11.55 -20.01
C VAL A 361 -16.25 -10.46 -19.81
N ASN A 362 -15.51 -10.55 -18.71
CA ASN A 362 -14.29 -9.77 -18.57
C ASN A 362 -13.17 -10.43 -19.39
N VAL A 363 -12.53 -9.66 -20.25
CA VAL A 363 -11.38 -10.10 -21.05
C VAL A 363 -10.16 -9.26 -20.67
N ALA A 364 -9.00 -9.90 -20.58
CA ALA A 364 -7.74 -9.21 -20.33
C ALA A 364 -7.24 -8.53 -21.61
N VAL A 365 -6.82 -7.28 -21.50
CA VAL A 365 -6.19 -6.55 -22.60
C VAL A 365 -4.69 -6.81 -22.56
N VAL A 366 -4.22 -7.56 -23.56
CA VAL A 366 -2.80 -7.86 -23.80
C VAL A 366 -2.27 -6.87 -24.85
N ARG A 367 -1.11 -6.25 -24.63
CA ARG A 367 -0.53 -5.28 -25.60
C ARG A 367 0.27 -6.04 -26.66
N ASP A 368 0.19 -5.64 -27.92
CA ASP A 368 0.75 -6.38 -29.09
C ASP A 368 2.25 -6.73 -29.04
N ARG A 369 3.06 -6.09 -28.19
CA ARG A 369 4.44 -6.55 -27.93
C ARG A 369 4.51 -8.00 -27.43
N ASP A 370 3.40 -8.51 -26.93
CA ASP A 370 3.28 -9.84 -26.34
C ASP A 370 2.89 -10.92 -27.38
N LYS A 371 2.52 -10.56 -28.63
CA LYS A 371 2.20 -11.52 -29.72
C LYS A 371 3.41 -11.92 -30.57
N VAL A 372 4.45 -11.08 -30.61
CA VAL A 372 5.62 -11.27 -31.50
C VAL A 372 6.72 -12.12 -30.83
N ALA A 373 6.61 -12.38 -29.53
CA ALA A 373 7.59 -13.15 -28.76
C ALA A 373 7.09 -14.56 -28.35
N GLY A 374 6.01 -15.02 -29.00
CA GLY A 374 5.41 -16.34 -28.84
C GLY A 374 6.06 -17.39 -29.73
#